data_AF-A0A3G7CD81-F1
#
_entry.id   AF-A0A3G7CD81-F1
#
_cell.length_a   1.000
_cell.length_b   1.000
_cell.length_c   1.000
_cell.angle_alpha   90.00
_cell.angle_beta   90.00
_cell.angle_gamma   90.00
#
_symmetry.space_group_name_H-M   'P 1'
#
loop_
_entity.id
_entity.type
_entity.pdbx_description
1 polymer ?
#
loop_
_entity_poly.entity_id
_entity_poly.type
_entity_poly.pdbx_seq_one_letter_code
_entity_poly.pdbx_strand_id
1 'polypeptide(L)' 'PKRTKFRKQHRGRMKGIATRGNSICFGKFALQALEPAWITSRQIEA' A
#
# COMPACT_ATOMS: atom_id res chain seq x y z
N PRO A 1 -0.32 -1.67 13.36
CA PRO A 1 -1.41 -1.01 14.14
C PRO A 1 -1.36 -1.51 15.59
N LYS A 2 -1.66 -0.64 16.57
CA LYS A 2 -1.52 -0.99 18.01
C LYS A 2 -2.58 -1.98 18.53
N ARG A 3 -3.81 -1.94 18.01
CA ARG A 3 -4.90 -2.87 18.35
C ARG A 3 -5.79 -3.10 17.12
N THR A 4 -6.20 -4.34 16.86
CA THR A 4 -7.18 -4.69 15.82
C THR A 4 -8.40 -5.38 16.43
N LYS A 5 -9.57 -5.22 15.83
CA LYS A 5 -10.82 -5.87 16.28
C LYS A 5 -10.75 -7.39 16.12
N PHE A 6 -10.14 -7.87 15.03
CA PHE A 6 -9.94 -9.29 14.75
C PHE A 6 -8.49 -9.58 14.38
N ARG A 7 -7.96 -10.74 14.82
CA ARG A 7 -6.57 -11.14 14.61
C ARG A 7 -6.29 -11.74 13.24
N LYS A 8 -7.25 -12.44 12.65
CA LYS A 8 -7.11 -13.10 11.33
C LYS A 8 -7.97 -12.35 10.31
N GLN A 9 -7.41 -12.13 9.13
CA GLN A 9 -8.06 -11.47 8.00
C GLN A 9 -7.88 -12.34 6.76
N HIS A 10 -8.84 -12.30 5.85
CA HIS A 10 -8.66 -12.88 4.53
C HIS A 10 -7.67 -12.02 3.73
N ARG A 11 -6.89 -12.66 2.85
CA ARG A 11 -5.89 -11.95 2.05
C ARG A 11 -6.48 -10.94 1.07
N GLY A 12 -7.73 -11.11 0.65
CA GLY A 12 -8.37 -10.29 -0.37
C GLY A 12 -7.78 -10.52 -1.77
N ARG A 13 -8.18 -9.71 -2.74
CA ARG A 13 -7.74 -9.81 -4.13
C ARG A 13 -7.32 -8.45 -4.66
N MET A 14 -6.08 -8.34 -5.16
CA MET A 14 -5.57 -7.13 -5.79
C MET A 14 -6.00 -7.14 -7.26
N LYS A 15 -6.91 -6.25 -7.63
CA LYS A 15 -7.41 -6.08 -9.00
C LYS A 15 -7.55 -4.60 -9.31
N GLY A 16 -7.38 -4.26 -10.59
CA GLY A 16 -7.60 -2.92 -11.11
C GLY A 16 -6.46 -1.96 -10.79
N ILE A 17 -6.68 -0.69 -11.14
CA ILE A 17 -5.76 0.43 -10.91
C ILE A 17 -6.12 1.17 -9.63
N ALA A 18 -5.15 1.85 -9.02
CA ALA A 18 -5.39 2.70 -7.87
C ALA A 18 -6.31 3.87 -8.27
N THR A 19 -7.46 3.99 -7.60
CA THR A 19 -8.43 5.07 -7.83
C THR A 19 -8.16 6.33 -7.02
N ARG A 20 -7.29 6.24 -6.00
CA ARG A 20 -6.87 7.35 -5.13
C ARG A 20 -5.40 7.20 -4.76
N GLY A 21 -4.75 8.31 -4.38
CA GLY A 21 -3.33 8.32 -3.98
C GLY A 21 -2.36 8.14 -5.14
N ASN A 22 -2.79 8.45 -6.35
CA ASN A 22 -2.02 8.40 -7.59
C ASN A 22 -1.46 9.76 -8.02
N SER A 23 -1.61 10.80 -7.21
CA SER A 23 -1.05 12.13 -7.41
C SER A 23 -0.14 12.54 -6.24
N ILE A 24 0.78 13.46 -6.49
CA ILE A 24 1.71 13.96 -5.49
C ILE A 24 0.99 14.99 -4.61
N CYS A 25 0.64 14.61 -3.38
CA CYS A 25 0.03 15.53 -2.41
C CYS A 25 1.07 16.41 -1.70
N PHE A 26 2.30 15.92 -1.53
CA PHE A 26 3.36 16.60 -0.79
C PHE A 26 4.72 16.40 -1.47
N GLY A 27 5.60 17.38 -1.36
CA GLY A 27 6.93 17.35 -1.96
C GLY A 27 6.93 17.71 -3.45
N LYS A 28 8.12 17.60 -4.08
CA LYS A 28 8.33 17.95 -5.49
C LYS A 28 8.50 16.73 -6.41
N PHE A 29 8.92 15.60 -5.85
CA PHE A 29 9.19 14.36 -6.58
C PHE A 29 8.63 13.16 -5.80
N ALA A 30 8.20 12.13 -6.52
CA ALA A 30 7.65 10.91 -5.96
C ALA A 30 7.99 9.68 -6.82
N LEU A 31 7.82 8.48 -6.26
CA LEU A 31 7.97 7.20 -6.94
C LEU A 31 6.60 6.53 -7.06
N GLN A 32 6.22 6.11 -8.28
CA GLN A 32 4.95 5.45 -8.55
C GLN A 32 5.16 3.97 -8.88
N ALA A 33 4.38 3.09 -8.25
CA ALA A 33 4.36 1.67 -8.58
C ALA A 33 3.59 1.41 -9.87
N LEU A 34 4.12 0.54 -10.73
CA LEU A 34 3.50 0.14 -12.00
C LEU A 34 2.74 -1.19 -11.87
N GLU A 35 3.15 -2.04 -10.94
CA GLU A 35 2.62 -3.38 -10.79
C GLU A 35 1.93 -3.59 -9.43
N PRO A 36 0.90 -4.45 -9.37
CA PRO A 36 0.24 -4.81 -8.13
C PRO A 36 1.12 -5.74 -7.29
N ALA A 37 1.56 -5.29 -6.11
CA ALA A 37 2.32 -6.10 -5.17
C ALA A 37 1.91 -5.86 -3.71
N TRP A 38 2.06 -6.90 -2.88
CA TRP A 38 1.96 -6.76 -1.42
C TRP A 38 3.32 -6.34 -0.86
N ILE A 39 3.40 -5.16 -0.27
CA ILE A 39 4.63 -4.63 0.34
C ILE A 39 4.57 -4.84 1.86
N THR A 40 5.66 -5.36 2.42
CA THR A 40 5.82 -5.62 3.85
C THR A 40 6.55 -4.48 4.54
N SER A 41 6.40 -4.35 5.86
CA SER A 41 7.09 -3.32 6.65
C SER A 41 8.62 -3.39 6.49
N ARG A 42 9.22 -4.58 6.44
CA ARG A 42 10.68 -4.72 6.27
C ARG A 42 11.20 -4.21 4.93
N GLN A 43 10.37 -4.19 3.88
CA GLN A 43 10.74 -3.68 2.57
C GLN A 43 10.67 -2.15 2.48
N ILE A 44 9.93 -1.52 3.40
CA ILE A 44 9.81 -0.06 3.48
C ILE A 44 10.94 0.52 4.33
N GLU A 45 11.36 -0.22 5.36
CA GLU A 45 12.43 0.19 6.29
C GLU A 45 13.85 -0.07 5.76
N ALA A 46 13.99 -0.79 4.65
CA ALA A 46 15.29 -1.16 4.07
C ALA A 46 16.00 0.00 3.37
#